data_AF-A0A7S1HWY8-F1
#
_entry.id   AF-A0A7S1HWY8-F1
#
_cell.length_a   1.000
_cell.length_b   1.000
_cell.length_c   1.000
_cell.angle_alpha   90.00
_cell.angle_beta   90.00
_cell.angle_gamma   90.00
#
_symmetry.space_group_name_H-M   'P 1'
#
loop_
_entity.id
_entity.type
_entity.pdbx_description
1 polymer ?
#
loop_
_entity_poly.entity_id
_entity_poly.type
_entity_poly.pdbx_seq_one_letter_code
_entity_poly.pdbx_strand_id
1 'polypeptide(L)'
;EIFSMDKVDSVCILGCSPPSLKIRHLLESNVARKMTTYLQGSPTMLADLERCCLRHARAVVILTDKATADEHVNQVDFLNVLSTRSIRQANRTIPIFAQCLSSSGVSVFKESGATAVLCVFEMRAQMLAASCYAPGLHTLAASLIHNPPLQHRWNGRLDHWPGHLHRE
;
A
#
# COMPACT_ATOMS: atom_id res chain seq x y z
N GLU A 1 7.83 15.91 21.50
CA GLU A 1 9.06 15.17 21.15
C GLU A 1 8.71 13.70 20.91
N ILE A 2 8.33 13.29 19.69
CA ILE A 2 7.75 11.94 19.46
C ILE A 2 8.59 11.07 18.51
N PHE A 3 9.61 11.61 17.84
CA PHE A 3 10.46 10.83 16.95
C PHE A 3 11.87 10.67 17.52
N SER A 4 12.09 9.59 18.29
CA SER A 4 13.42 9.14 18.69
C SER A 4 14.00 8.22 17.61
N MET A 5 15.23 8.52 17.17
CA MET A 5 15.95 7.93 16.04
C MET A 5 16.66 6.60 16.37
N ASP A 6 15.99 5.66 17.06
CA ASP A 6 16.46 4.26 17.09
C ASP A 6 15.77 3.47 15.98
N LYS A 7 16.59 3.06 15.01
CA LYS A 7 16.25 2.78 13.61
C LYS A 7 15.31 1.58 13.41
N VAL A 8 14.04 1.86 13.60
CA VAL A 8 12.91 1.08 13.13
C VAL A 8 12.21 1.93 12.09
N ASP A 9 12.07 1.44 10.85
CA ASP A 9 11.32 2.14 9.81
C ASP A 9 9.84 2.25 10.26
N SER A 10 9.47 3.43 10.75
CA SER A 10 8.12 3.72 11.23
C SER A 10 7.21 4.18 10.10
N VAL A 11 5.98 3.68 10.08
CA VAL A 11 4.93 4.01 9.10
C VAL A 11 3.93 4.97 9.73
N CYS A 12 3.77 6.16 9.14
CA CYS A 12 2.72 7.09 9.49
C CYS A 12 1.54 6.94 8.52
N ILE A 13 0.35 6.64 9.05
CA ILE A 13 -0.90 6.54 8.29
C ILE A 13 -1.68 7.84 8.51
N LEU A 14 -1.93 8.59 7.43
CA LEU A 14 -2.76 9.79 7.46
C LEU A 14 -4.13 9.49 6.84
N GLY A 15 -5.20 9.79 7.55
CA GLY A 15 -6.57 9.64 7.05
C GLY A 15 -7.51 10.74 7.52
N CYS A 16 -8.46 11.11 6.67
CA CYS A 16 -9.42 12.19 6.97
C CYS A 16 -10.46 11.79 8.03
N SER A 17 -10.69 10.50 8.21
CA SER A 17 -11.66 9.94 9.16
C SER A 17 -10.95 9.29 10.35
N PRO A 18 -11.61 9.13 11.51
CA PRO A 18 -11.03 8.36 12.61
C PRO A 18 -10.82 6.89 12.20
N PRO A 19 -9.83 6.19 12.80
CA PRO A 19 -9.55 4.81 12.46
C PRO A 19 -10.75 3.93 12.81
N SER A 20 -11.16 3.08 11.87
CA SER A 20 -12.21 2.10 12.07
C SER A 20 -11.83 1.08 13.15
N LEU A 21 -12.82 0.38 13.74
CA LEU A 21 -12.57 -0.63 14.78
C LEU A 21 -11.56 -1.70 14.33
N LYS A 22 -11.64 -2.12 13.06
CA LYS A 22 -10.69 -3.08 12.48
C LYS A 22 -9.26 -2.53 12.46
N ILE A 23 -9.08 -1.28 12.04
CA ILE A 23 -7.76 -0.63 12.03
C ILE A 23 -7.25 -0.44 13.45
N ARG A 24 -8.10 -0.01 14.39
CA ARG A 24 -7.73 0.14 15.81
C ARG A 24 -7.19 -1.18 16.38
N HIS A 25 -7.90 -2.27 16.15
CA HIS A 25 -7.46 -3.59 16.61
C HIS A 25 -6.14 -4.03 15.96
N LEU A 26 -5.92 -3.71 14.69
CA LEU A 26 -4.63 -3.95 14.02
C LEU A 26 -3.49 -3.13 14.63
N LEU A 27 -3.74 -1.85 14.94
CA LEU A 27 -2.78 -0.95 15.59
C LEU A 27 -2.46 -1.37 17.03
N GLU A 28 -3.39 -2.03 17.71
CA GLU A 28 -3.21 -2.57 19.07
C GLU A 28 -2.30 -3.80 19.11
N SER A 29 -2.04 -4.46 17.98
CA SER A 29 -1.14 -5.60 17.92
C SER A 29 0.31 -5.23 18.30
N ASN A 30 1.00 -6.09 19.04
CA ASN A 30 2.33 -5.80 19.62
C ASN A 30 3.38 -5.34 18.61
N VAL A 31 3.31 -5.83 17.37
CA VAL A 31 4.23 -5.45 16.30
C VAL A 31 3.82 -4.11 15.68
N ALA A 32 2.54 -3.95 15.29
CA ALA A 32 2.08 -2.71 14.66
C ALA A 32 2.19 -1.50 15.60
N ARG A 33 1.95 -1.68 16.90
CA ARG A 33 1.99 -0.59 17.88
C ARG A 33 3.34 0.12 17.96
N LYS A 34 4.43 -0.59 17.68
CA LYS A 34 5.80 -0.03 17.72
C LYS A 34 6.22 0.63 16.39
N MET A 35 5.68 0.14 15.28
CA MET A 35 6.13 0.57 13.94
C MET A 35 5.14 1.51 13.26
N THR A 36 3.90 1.66 13.75
CA THR A 36 2.84 2.39 13.05
C THR A 36 2.21 3.46 13.91
N THR A 37 1.94 4.62 13.31
CA THR A 37 1.22 5.73 13.95
C THR A 37 0.09 6.17 13.03
N TYR A 38 -1.12 6.29 13.57
CA TYR A 38 -2.26 6.81 12.83
C TYR A 38 -2.50 8.27 13.21
N LEU A 39 -2.55 9.15 12.21
CA LEU A 39 -2.87 10.56 12.36
C LEU A 39 -4.16 10.87 11.60
N GLN A 40 -5.10 11.49 12.29
CA GLN A 40 -6.29 12.04 11.65
C GLN A 40 -5.96 13.42 11.07
N GLY A 41 -6.23 13.61 9.78
CA GLY A 41 -5.98 14.84 9.05
C GLY A 41 -6.17 14.70 7.55
N SER A 42 -6.07 15.81 6.83
CA SER A 42 -6.19 15.87 5.37
C SER A 42 -4.81 15.92 4.71
N PRO A 43 -4.55 15.10 3.67
CA PRO A 43 -3.29 15.15 2.91
C PRO A 43 -3.14 16.41 2.06
N THR A 44 -4.22 17.18 1.86
CA THR A 44 -4.17 18.46 1.13
C THR A 44 -3.71 19.63 2.02
N MET A 45 -3.78 19.49 3.34
CA MET A 45 -3.45 20.55 4.30
C MET A 45 -1.98 20.46 4.73
N LEU A 46 -1.21 21.53 4.51
CA LEU A 46 0.22 21.57 4.86
C LEU A 46 0.48 21.33 6.36
N ALA A 47 -0.37 21.85 7.24
CA ALA A 47 -0.26 21.65 8.68
C ALA A 47 -0.29 20.16 9.07
N ASP A 48 -1.14 19.37 8.41
CA ASP A 48 -1.26 17.94 8.68
C ASP A 48 -0.05 17.16 8.13
N LEU A 49 0.50 17.60 6.99
CA LEU A 49 1.74 17.03 6.44
C LEU A 49 2.95 17.31 7.33
N GLU A 50 3.01 18.48 7.98
CA GLU A 50 4.06 18.81 8.96
C GLU A 50 3.93 17.95 10.22
N ARG A 51 2.70 17.73 10.73
CA ARG A 51 2.43 16.78 11.83
C ARG A 51 2.87 15.35 11.49
N CYS A 52 2.76 14.95 10.22
CA CYS A 52 3.24 13.66 9.72
C CYS A 52 4.77 13.61 9.53
N CYS A 53 5.50 14.67 9.87
CA CYS A 53 6.95 14.75 9.68
C CYS A 53 7.38 14.48 8.23
N LEU A 54 6.59 14.92 7.24
CA LEU A 54 6.82 14.67 5.81
C LEU A 54 8.23 15.07 5.33
N ARG A 55 8.85 16.07 5.96
CA ARG A 55 10.22 16.52 5.65
C ARG A 55 11.29 15.44 5.93
N HIS A 56 11.04 14.56 6.89
CA HIS A 56 11.93 13.47 7.29
C HIS A 56 11.52 12.11 6.71
N ALA A 57 10.38 12.04 6.03
CA ALA A 57 9.89 10.80 5.43
C ALA A 57 10.78 10.38 4.24
N ARG A 58 10.98 9.07 4.10
CA ARG A 58 11.78 8.47 3.02
C ARG A 58 10.98 8.27 1.73
N ALA A 59 9.68 8.05 1.83
CA ALA A 59 8.77 7.88 0.71
C ALA A 59 7.33 8.18 1.14
N VAL A 60 6.48 8.49 0.16
CA VAL A 60 5.02 8.64 0.37
C VAL A 60 4.28 7.71 -0.58
N VAL A 61 3.25 7.05 -0.04
CA VAL A 61 2.35 6.20 -0.83
C VAL A 61 0.94 6.75 -0.72
N ILE A 62 0.35 7.10 -1.85
CA ILE A 62 -1.04 7.57 -1.95
C ILE A 62 -1.87 6.39 -2.46
N LEU A 63 -2.78 5.93 -1.61
CA LEU A 63 -3.68 4.82 -1.89
C LEU A 63 -5.05 5.36 -2.30
N THR A 64 -5.68 4.68 -3.25
CA THR A 64 -7.03 5.00 -3.70
C THR A 64 -8.02 3.91 -3.24
N ASP A 65 -9.28 4.27 -3.03
CA ASP A 65 -10.31 3.29 -2.75
C ASP A 65 -10.70 2.54 -4.03
N LYS A 66 -10.41 1.24 -4.03
CA LYS A 66 -10.66 0.34 -5.16
C LYS A 66 -12.15 -0.02 -5.31
N ALA A 67 -12.98 0.26 -4.30
CA ALA A 67 -14.41 0.02 -4.30
C ALA A 67 -15.23 1.26 -4.71
N THR A 68 -14.55 2.34 -5.14
CA THR A 68 -15.19 3.54 -5.67
C THR A 68 -16.09 3.20 -6.85
N ALA A 69 -17.33 3.67 -6.83
CA ALA A 69 -18.26 3.54 -7.95
C ALA A 69 -17.77 4.32 -9.18
N ASP A 70 -18.05 3.82 -10.38
CA ASP A 70 -17.51 4.36 -11.65
C ASP A 70 -17.76 5.87 -11.81
N GLU A 71 -18.92 6.37 -11.36
CA GLU A 71 -19.28 7.79 -11.40
C GLU A 71 -18.32 8.69 -10.60
N HIS A 72 -17.71 8.15 -9.53
CA HIS A 72 -16.85 8.88 -8.60
C HIS A 72 -15.35 8.69 -8.89
N VAL A 73 -14.99 7.83 -9.84
CA VAL A 73 -13.58 7.49 -10.16
C VAL A 73 -12.75 8.75 -10.45
N ASN A 74 -13.26 9.63 -11.32
CA ASN A 74 -12.57 10.86 -11.68
C ASN A 74 -12.41 11.82 -10.50
N GLN A 75 -13.40 11.88 -9.62
CA GLN A 75 -13.35 12.73 -8.43
C GLN A 75 -12.29 12.24 -7.44
N VAL A 76 -12.25 10.92 -7.19
CA VAL A 76 -11.26 10.32 -6.28
C VAL A 76 -9.84 10.49 -6.82
N ASP A 77 -9.64 10.24 -8.12
CA ASP A 77 -8.34 10.47 -8.76
C ASP A 77 -7.92 11.94 -8.69
N PHE A 78 -8.85 12.88 -8.90
CA PHE A 78 -8.56 14.31 -8.77
C PHE A 78 -8.13 14.70 -7.35
N LEU A 79 -8.79 14.20 -6.31
CA LEU A 79 -8.39 14.45 -4.92
C LEU A 79 -7.00 13.88 -4.60
N ASN A 80 -6.65 12.73 -5.16
CA ASN A 80 -5.34 12.12 -5.01
C ASN A 80 -4.26 12.91 -5.77
N VAL A 81 -4.57 13.48 -6.94
CA VAL A 81 -3.68 14.41 -7.66
C VAL A 81 -3.44 15.68 -6.84
N LEU A 82 -4.49 16.26 -6.25
CA LEU A 82 -4.36 17.43 -5.39
C LEU A 82 -3.46 17.13 -4.17
N SER A 83 -3.68 15.97 -3.54
CA SER A 83 -2.85 15.49 -2.43
C SER A 83 -1.39 15.34 -2.85
N THR A 84 -1.13 14.73 -4.02
CA THR A 84 0.21 14.59 -4.60
C THR A 84 0.89 15.95 -4.75
N ARG A 85 0.16 16.94 -5.27
CA ARG A 85 0.67 18.30 -5.45
C ARG A 85 0.98 18.99 -4.12
N SER A 86 0.11 18.88 -3.12
CA SER A 86 0.36 19.41 -1.77
C SER A 86 1.61 18.78 -1.13
N ILE A 87 1.78 17.47 -1.28
CA ILE A 87 2.97 16.75 -0.78
C ILE A 87 4.24 17.23 -1.50
N ARG A 88 4.21 17.36 -2.84
CA ARG A 88 5.34 17.85 -3.63
C ARG A 88 5.70 19.30 -3.31
N GLN A 89 4.70 20.13 -2.96
CA GLN A 89 4.92 21.49 -2.49
C GLN A 89 5.63 21.52 -1.12
N ALA A 90 5.25 20.64 -0.20
CA ALA A 90 5.86 20.54 1.12
C ALA A 90 7.27 19.91 1.10
N ASN A 91 7.51 18.94 0.21
CA ASN A 91 8.80 18.28 0.03
C ASN A 91 9.08 18.01 -1.45
N ARG A 92 10.06 18.74 -2.02
CA ARG A 92 10.38 18.67 -3.45
C ARG A 92 11.15 17.43 -3.87
N THR A 93 11.82 16.72 -2.95
CA THR A 93 12.74 15.62 -3.30
C THR A 93 12.20 14.23 -2.95
N ILE A 94 11.17 14.15 -2.10
CA ILE A 94 10.63 12.85 -1.66
C ILE A 94 10.05 12.04 -2.83
N PRO A 95 10.32 10.72 -2.91
CA PRO A 95 9.65 9.86 -3.87
C PRO A 95 8.18 9.66 -3.49
N ILE A 96 7.29 9.86 -4.46
CA ILE A 96 5.84 9.73 -4.27
C ILE A 96 5.32 8.63 -5.19
N PHE A 97 4.70 7.60 -4.60
CA PHE A 97 4.07 6.50 -5.30
C PHE A 97 2.55 6.66 -5.19
N ALA A 98 1.85 6.83 -6.31
CA ALA A 98 0.42 7.08 -6.31
C ALA A 98 -0.34 5.95 -7.02
N GLN A 99 -1.53 5.64 -6.54
CA GLN A 99 -2.49 4.81 -7.25
C GLN A 99 -3.52 5.67 -7.97
N CYS A 100 -3.80 5.30 -9.21
CA CYS A 100 -4.82 5.92 -10.05
C CYS A 100 -5.84 4.85 -10.44
N LEU A 101 -7.12 5.18 -10.43
CA LEU A 101 -8.18 4.26 -10.87
C LEU A 101 -8.31 4.26 -12.39
N SER A 102 -8.34 5.43 -13.01
CA SER A 102 -8.45 5.61 -14.47
C SER A 102 -7.08 5.63 -15.18
N SER A 103 -7.00 5.17 -16.43
CA SER A 103 -5.80 5.33 -17.26
C SER A 103 -5.59 6.79 -17.68
N SER A 104 -6.67 7.55 -17.89
CA SER A 104 -6.60 8.96 -18.31
C SER A 104 -5.95 9.86 -17.28
N GLY A 105 -6.03 9.50 -15.98
CA GLY A 105 -5.44 10.28 -14.89
C GLY A 105 -3.92 10.15 -14.77
N VAL A 106 -3.31 9.13 -15.37
CA VAL A 106 -1.89 8.78 -15.14
C VAL A 106 -0.94 9.93 -15.51
N SER A 107 -1.20 10.64 -16.62
CA SER A 107 -0.40 11.80 -17.03
C SER A 107 -0.48 12.93 -16.00
N VAL A 108 -1.68 13.24 -15.54
CA VAL A 108 -1.94 14.30 -14.56
C VAL A 108 -1.24 14.02 -13.22
N PHE A 109 -1.23 12.76 -12.77
CA PHE A 109 -0.47 12.36 -11.58
C PHE A 109 1.04 12.60 -11.76
N LYS A 110 1.61 12.25 -12.92
CA LYS A 110 3.02 12.50 -13.21
C LYS A 110 3.34 14.00 -13.21
N GLU A 111 2.49 14.81 -13.85
CA GLU A 111 2.63 16.27 -13.88
C GLU A 111 2.51 16.92 -12.49
N SER A 112 1.67 16.36 -11.61
CA SER A 112 1.57 16.80 -10.21
C SER A 112 2.81 16.51 -9.36
N GLY A 113 3.76 15.73 -9.91
CA GLY A 113 5.02 15.40 -9.28
C GLY A 113 5.05 14.01 -8.65
N ALA A 114 4.20 13.06 -9.05
CA ALA A 114 4.36 11.67 -8.67
C ALA A 114 5.62 11.07 -9.30
N THR A 115 6.38 10.27 -8.54
CA THR A 115 7.57 9.56 -9.01
C THR A 115 7.18 8.32 -9.81
N ALA A 116 6.17 7.59 -9.35
CA ALA A 116 5.57 6.49 -10.09
C ALA A 116 4.07 6.44 -9.82
N VAL A 117 3.33 6.01 -10.83
CA VAL A 117 1.87 5.93 -10.81
C VAL A 117 1.46 4.52 -11.20
N LEU A 118 0.67 3.87 -10.35
CA LEU A 118 0.09 2.56 -10.63
C LEU A 118 -1.38 2.74 -11.02
N CYS A 119 -1.69 2.58 -12.31
CA CYS A 119 -3.07 2.51 -12.77
C CYS A 119 -3.66 1.14 -12.43
N VAL A 120 -4.63 1.10 -11.53
CA VAL A 120 -5.20 -0.16 -11.03
C VAL A 120 -6.04 -0.83 -12.12
N PHE A 121 -6.79 -0.07 -12.93
CA PHE A 121 -7.58 -0.61 -14.03
C PHE A 121 -6.69 -1.26 -15.09
N GLU A 122 -5.65 -0.57 -15.56
CA GLU A 122 -4.70 -1.11 -16.54
C GLU A 122 -3.99 -2.36 -16.03
N MET A 123 -3.48 -2.33 -14.79
CA MET A 123 -2.79 -3.47 -14.19
C MET A 123 -3.70 -4.72 -14.17
N ARG A 124 -4.97 -4.56 -13.76
CA ARG A 124 -5.94 -5.65 -13.74
C ARG A 124 -6.25 -6.17 -15.14
N ALA A 125 -6.53 -5.26 -16.09
CA ALA A 125 -6.84 -5.62 -17.46
C ALA A 125 -5.67 -6.37 -18.13
N GLN A 126 -4.43 -5.90 -17.92
CA GLN A 126 -3.23 -6.55 -18.44
C GLN A 126 -2.99 -7.93 -17.83
N MET A 127 -3.19 -8.10 -16.52
CA MET A 127 -3.09 -9.41 -15.87
C MET A 127 -4.14 -10.41 -16.38
N LEU A 128 -5.37 -9.95 -16.63
CA LEU A 128 -6.42 -10.78 -17.22
C LEU A 128 -6.07 -11.16 -18.67
N ALA A 129 -5.67 -10.20 -19.49
CA ALA A 129 -5.26 -10.46 -20.87
C ALA A 129 -4.07 -11.44 -20.95
N ALA A 130 -3.07 -11.27 -20.08
CA ALA A 130 -1.92 -12.18 -19.99
C ALA A 130 -2.32 -13.61 -19.62
N SER A 131 -3.38 -13.77 -18.82
CA SER A 131 -3.91 -15.09 -18.45
C SER A 131 -4.61 -15.81 -19.61
N CYS A 132 -5.11 -15.07 -20.60
CA CYS A 132 -5.65 -15.66 -21.84
C CYS A 132 -4.54 -16.25 -22.72
N TYR A 133 -3.31 -15.72 -22.64
CA TYR A 133 -2.17 -16.24 -23.39
C TYR A 133 -1.55 -17.46 -22.70
N ALA A 134 -1.36 -17.40 -21.38
CA ALA A 134 -0.83 -18.50 -20.58
C ALA A 134 -1.63 -18.65 -19.28
N PRO A 135 -2.37 -19.77 -19.10
CA PRO A 135 -3.12 -20.00 -17.88
C PRO A 135 -2.18 -20.07 -16.68
N GLY A 136 -2.55 -19.40 -15.58
CA GLY A 136 -1.74 -19.34 -14.35
C GLY A 136 -0.68 -18.24 -14.31
N LEU A 137 -0.48 -17.46 -15.39
CA LEU A 137 0.51 -16.39 -15.41
C LEU A 137 0.21 -15.27 -14.40
N HIS A 138 -1.06 -14.86 -14.23
CA HIS A 138 -1.42 -13.88 -13.20
C HIS A 138 -1.12 -14.40 -11.78
N THR A 139 -1.32 -15.70 -11.54
CA THR A 139 -1.06 -16.35 -10.25
C THR A 139 0.44 -16.36 -9.96
N LEU A 140 1.24 -16.71 -10.96
CA LEU A 140 2.70 -16.65 -10.88
C LEU A 140 3.18 -15.22 -10.58
N ALA A 141 2.67 -14.23 -11.33
CA ALA A 141 3.03 -12.83 -11.11
C ALA A 141 2.66 -12.34 -9.70
N ALA A 142 1.45 -12.69 -9.22
CA ALA A 142 1.03 -12.37 -7.86
C ALA A 142 1.93 -13.03 -6.81
N SER A 143 2.36 -14.28 -7.03
CA SER A 143 3.26 -15.00 -6.14
C SER A 143 4.68 -14.42 -6.09
N LEU A 144 5.14 -13.80 -7.18
CA LEU A 144 6.45 -13.13 -7.20
C LEU A 144 6.43 -11.78 -6.49
N ILE A 145 5.29 -11.08 -6.54
CA ILE A 145 5.11 -9.77 -5.90
C ILE A 145 4.81 -9.93 -4.41
N HIS A 146 4.01 -10.93 -4.05
CA HIS A 146 3.73 -11.23 -2.66
C HIS A 146 4.98 -11.82 -2.03
N ASN A 147 5.51 -11.18 -0.99
CA ASN A 147 6.44 -11.85 -0.10
C ASN A 147 5.57 -12.61 0.92
N PRO A 148 5.29 -13.92 0.72
CA PRO A 148 4.63 -14.67 1.76
C PRO A 148 5.45 -14.51 3.03
N PRO A 149 4.82 -14.33 4.20
CA PRO A 149 5.57 -14.37 5.45
C PRO A 149 6.41 -15.65 5.38
N LEU A 150 7.72 -15.54 5.64
CA LEU A 150 8.58 -16.70 5.83
C LEU A 150 8.00 -17.47 7.04
N GLN A 151 6.97 -18.27 6.81
CA GLN A 151 6.57 -19.35 7.68
C GLN A 151 7.84 -20.18 7.82
N HIS A 152 8.34 -20.21 9.06
CA HIS A 152 9.41 -21.05 9.56
C HIS A 152 10.03 -21.94 8.50
N ARG A 153 11.31 -21.66 8.16
CA ARG A 153 12.23 -22.61 7.55
C ARG A 153 11.77 -24.03 7.87
N TRP A 154 11.40 -24.78 6.84
CA TRP A 154 11.29 -26.23 6.89
C TRP A 154 12.53 -26.76 7.61
N ASN A 155 12.38 -27.05 8.89
CA ASN A 155 13.43 -27.69 9.66
C ASN A 155 13.30 -29.16 9.27
N GLY A 156 14.24 -29.62 8.44
CA GLY A 156 14.25 -30.97 7.90
C GLY A 156 14.09 -32.01 9.00
N ARG A 157 12.87 -32.53 9.12
CA ARG A 157 12.56 -33.81 9.74
C ARG A 157 11.47 -34.46 8.91
N LEU A 158 11.91 -35.35 8.03
CA LEU A 158 11.10 -36.50 7.61
C LEU A 158 10.90 -37.36 8.85
N ASP A 159 10.00 -36.89 9.71
CA ASP A 159 9.59 -37.59 10.89
C ASP A 159 8.51 -38.60 10.45
N HIS A 160 9.01 -39.80 10.15
CA HIS A 160 8.38 -41.10 10.37
C HIS A 160 6.89 -41.23 10.02
N TRP A 161 6.60 -41.89 8.89
CA TRP A 161 5.31 -42.52 8.62
C TRP A 161 5.07 -43.69 9.59
N PRO A 162 4.10 -43.63 10.53
CA PRO A 162 3.75 -44.78 11.33
C PRO A 162 2.52 -45.47 10.75
N GLY A 163 2.64 -46.78 10.51
CA GLY A 163 1.50 -47.68 10.63
C GLY A 163 0.81 -48.04 9.32
N HIS A 164 1.27 -49.16 8.76
CA HIS A 164 0.42 -50.30 8.41
C HIS A 164 -1.06 -50.18 8.80
N LEU A 165 -1.96 -50.32 7.82
CA LEU A 165 -3.26 -50.93 8.05
C LEU A 165 -3.40 -52.15 7.12
N HIS A 166 -3.82 -53.25 7.75
CA HIS A 166 -3.91 -54.60 7.21
C HIS A 166 -4.69 -54.70 5.89
N ARG A 167 -4.15 -55.54 5.01
CA ARG A 167 -4.91 -56.27 4.00
C ARG A 167 -5.62 -57.43 4.69
N GLU A 168 -6.93 -57.48 4.60
CA GLU A 168 -7.71 -58.72 4.50
C GLU A 168 -8.13 -58.88 3.03
#